data_AF-A0A7W0H7N1-F1
#
_entry.id   AF-A0A7W0H7N1-F1
#
_cell.length_a   1.000
_cell.length_b   1.000
_cell.length_c   1.000
_cell.angle_alpha   90.00
_cell.angle_beta   90.00
_cell.angle_gamma   90.00
#
_symmetry.space_group_name_H-M   'P 1'
#
loop_
_entity.id
_entity.type
_entity.pdbx_description
1 polymer ?
#
loop_
_entity_poly.entity_id
_entity_poly.type
_entity_poly.pdbx_seq_one_letter_code
_entity_poly.pdbx_strand_id
1 'polypeptide(L)'
;MASEVIEVVAAVLVSEGRVLAARRTRPPDVRGGWEFPGGKVDPGETVGEALVREAHEELSCRVEVVRPLAGRSTVKPGYALTAHLVRLVSGDPIPHEHDAARWLGPEELDQVDWLPADRPFLDELREVLLDGQRLAGGNVGGAVRIGSTVRRSTGSWTPAVHALLDYVADTDLEMTPRVLGLDSRGREVLTYLPGRVIDESAETASESLLVEAMRWLRRYHDSVADFDHPGPWRNASRQSDAEDSVLCHHDFAPYNVAASTSAEGDRLVGVFDWDMAGPGSRLEDLAFAAWNWVPLHQPVPAVHAADRLGRMAQEYGRGVDARDILRGVVPRLEESIDRIATGQRAGDAGMLNLARVGEPDRTRRHLDQLRGRVPEILSSLESRAADPVERTPPTEGSK
;
A
#
# COMPACT_ATOMS: atom_id res chain seq x y z
N MET A 1 -4.90 -24.96 -53.88
CA MET A 1 -4.61 -25.64 -52.61
C MET A 1 -4.24 -24.55 -51.63
N ALA A 2 -5.11 -24.22 -50.67
CA ALA A 2 -4.73 -23.30 -49.61
C ALA A 2 -3.57 -23.96 -48.85
N SER A 3 -2.42 -23.30 -48.74
CA SER A 3 -1.30 -23.79 -47.94
C SER A 3 -1.78 -23.97 -46.51
N GLU A 4 -1.56 -25.15 -45.94
CA GLU A 4 -1.88 -25.42 -44.54
C GLU A 4 -1.17 -24.41 -43.65
N VAL A 5 -1.94 -23.67 -42.84
CA VAL A 5 -1.40 -22.64 -41.96
C VAL A 5 -0.84 -23.33 -40.73
N ILE A 6 0.45 -23.14 -40.47
CA ILE A 6 1.13 -23.69 -39.29
C ILE A 6 0.74 -22.84 -38.07
N GLU A 7 0.29 -23.52 -37.02
CA GLU A 7 -0.04 -22.91 -35.74
C GLU A 7 1.22 -22.75 -34.87
N VAL A 8 1.35 -21.56 -34.28
CA VAL A 8 2.40 -21.16 -33.35
C VAL A 8 1.70 -20.68 -32.09
N VAL A 9 2.19 -21.10 -30.93
CA VAL A 9 1.61 -20.77 -29.63
C VAL A 9 2.63 -20.01 -28.80
N ALA A 10 2.18 -18.96 -28.12
CA ALA A 10 2.98 -18.19 -27.17
C ALA A 10 2.49 -18.42 -25.74
N ALA A 11 3.42 -18.76 -24.85
CA ALA A 11 3.21 -18.85 -23.42
C ALA A 11 3.38 -17.47 -22.77
N VAL A 12 2.26 -16.79 -22.53
CA VAL A 12 2.23 -15.52 -21.80
C VAL A 12 2.30 -15.83 -20.31
N LEU A 13 3.53 -16.05 -19.83
CA LEU A 13 3.80 -16.43 -18.45
C LEU A 13 3.76 -15.21 -17.53
N VAL A 14 2.74 -15.15 -16.68
CA VAL A 14 2.56 -14.07 -15.69
C VAL A 14 2.86 -14.56 -14.28
N SER A 15 3.68 -13.79 -13.56
CA SER A 15 4.00 -14.02 -12.14
C SER A 15 4.10 -12.67 -11.42
N GLU A 16 3.50 -12.58 -10.23
CA GLU A 16 3.47 -11.35 -9.42
C GLU A 16 3.06 -10.08 -10.19
N GLY A 17 2.19 -10.25 -11.20
CA GLY A 17 1.73 -9.15 -12.05
C GLY A 17 2.79 -8.58 -13.02
N ARG A 18 3.81 -9.38 -13.32
CA ARG A 18 4.76 -9.16 -14.41
C ARG A 18 4.67 -10.30 -15.42
N VAL A 19 4.99 -10.02 -16.69
CA VAL A 19 5.11 -11.02 -17.76
C VAL A 19 6.57 -11.32 -18.06
N LEU A 20 6.90 -12.58 -18.34
CA LEU A 20 8.21 -12.93 -18.87
C LEU A 20 8.28 -12.62 -20.37
N ALA A 21 9.22 -11.76 -20.76
CA ALA A 21 9.57 -11.49 -22.15
C ALA A 21 11.01 -11.94 -22.42
N ALA A 22 11.25 -12.45 -23.62
CA ALA A 22 12.56 -12.97 -24.01
C ALA A 22 13.03 -12.35 -25.33
N ARG A 23 14.33 -12.09 -25.45
CA ARG A 23 14.91 -11.39 -26.62
C ARG A 23 15.56 -12.34 -27.60
N ARG A 24 15.10 -12.31 -28.85
CA ARG A 24 15.55 -13.24 -29.89
C ARG A 24 17.01 -13.05 -30.26
N THR A 25 17.72 -14.18 -30.40
CA THR A 25 19.09 -14.23 -30.92
C THR A 25 19.17 -14.53 -32.42
N ARG A 26 18.12 -15.17 -32.96
CA ARG A 26 18.03 -15.69 -34.32
C ARG A 26 16.56 -15.79 -34.79
N PRO A 27 16.29 -15.78 -36.12
CA PRO A 27 17.20 -15.45 -37.23
C PRO A 27 17.57 -13.95 -37.27
N PRO A 28 18.54 -13.51 -38.12
CA PRO A 28 19.06 -12.13 -38.13
C PRO A 28 18.00 -11.04 -38.23
N ASP A 29 16.93 -11.26 -39.01
CA ASP A 29 15.90 -10.26 -39.29
C ASP A 29 15.02 -9.89 -38.09
N VAL A 30 15.00 -10.72 -37.05
CA VAL A 30 14.24 -10.52 -35.80
C VAL A 30 15.13 -10.48 -34.56
N ARG A 31 16.46 -10.51 -34.76
CA ARG A 31 17.44 -10.47 -33.67
C ARG A 31 17.31 -9.16 -32.90
N GLY A 32 17.30 -9.26 -31.57
CA GLY A 32 17.15 -8.12 -30.67
C GLY A 32 15.69 -7.72 -30.39
N GLY A 33 14.72 -8.26 -31.13
CA GLY A 33 13.30 -8.11 -30.83
C GLY A 33 12.85 -8.97 -29.65
N TRP A 34 11.85 -8.49 -28.92
CA TRP A 34 11.26 -9.16 -27.77
C TRP A 34 9.99 -9.91 -28.14
N GLU A 35 9.80 -11.08 -27.56
CA GLU A 35 8.64 -11.94 -27.79
C GLU A 35 8.22 -12.67 -26.51
N PHE A 36 7.04 -13.25 -26.55
CA PHE A 36 6.65 -14.29 -25.61
C PHE A 36 7.34 -15.62 -25.98
N PRO A 37 7.84 -16.38 -25.00
CA PRO A 37 8.36 -17.73 -25.24
C PRO A 37 7.31 -18.65 -25.88
N GLY A 38 7.72 -19.53 -26.78
CA GLY A 38 6.80 -20.42 -27.47
C GLY A 38 7.28 -20.87 -28.84
N GLY A 39 6.51 -21.79 -29.43
CA GLY A 39 6.91 -22.46 -30.65
C GLY A 39 5.74 -23.04 -31.42
N LYS A 40 6.05 -23.97 -32.31
CA LYS A 40 5.05 -24.55 -33.23
C LYS A 40 4.29 -25.66 -32.53
N VAL A 41 3.03 -25.81 -32.90
CA VAL A 41 2.25 -27.00 -32.54
C VAL A 41 2.66 -28.13 -33.47
N ASP A 42 3.10 -29.25 -32.89
CA ASP A 42 3.50 -30.43 -33.66
C ASP A 42 2.29 -31.25 -34.15
N PRO A 43 2.42 -32.05 -35.23
CA PRO A 43 1.33 -32.88 -35.71
C PRO A 43 0.80 -33.86 -34.65
N GLY A 44 -0.49 -33.76 -34.33
CA GLY A 44 -1.15 -34.60 -33.32
C GLY A 44 -1.05 -34.05 -31.89
N GLU A 45 -0.35 -32.93 -31.69
CA GLU A 45 -0.26 -32.22 -30.42
C GLU A 45 -1.42 -31.22 -30.27
N THR A 46 -1.98 -31.12 -29.07
CA THR A 46 -2.93 -30.04 -28.73
C THR A 46 -2.18 -28.74 -28.40
N VAL A 47 -2.83 -27.59 -28.54
CA VAL A 47 -2.27 -26.29 -28.15
C VAL A 47 -1.76 -26.28 -26.70
N GLY A 48 -2.48 -26.96 -25.79
CA GLY A 48 -2.06 -27.06 -24.39
C GLY A 48 -0.81 -27.90 -24.19
N GLU A 49 -0.68 -29.02 -24.91
CA GLU A 49 0.53 -29.86 -24.88
C GLU A 49 1.74 -29.11 -25.44
N ALA A 50 1.56 -28.40 -26.55
CA ALA A 50 2.58 -27.55 -27.15
C ALA A 50 3.08 -26.49 -26.16
N LEU A 51 2.17 -25.73 -25.51
CA LEU A 51 2.55 -24.72 -24.52
C LEU A 51 3.34 -25.30 -23.34
N VAL A 52 2.98 -26.49 -22.86
CA VAL A 52 3.69 -27.15 -21.75
C VAL A 52 5.07 -27.64 -22.20
N ARG A 53 5.19 -28.21 -23.39
CA ARG A 53 6.46 -28.65 -23.97
C ARG A 53 7.39 -27.46 -24.21
N GLU A 54 6.92 -26.42 -24.89
CA GLU A 54 7.70 -25.22 -25.20
C GLU A 54 8.16 -24.51 -23.91
N ALA A 55 7.30 -24.37 -22.89
CA ALA A 55 7.71 -23.79 -21.61
C ALA A 55 8.77 -24.64 -20.88
N HIS A 56 8.75 -25.97 -21.05
CA HIS A 56 9.78 -26.83 -20.49
C HIS A 56 11.10 -26.71 -21.27
N GLU A 57 11.04 -26.74 -22.60
CA GLU A 57 12.21 -26.69 -23.48
C GLU A 57 12.89 -25.32 -23.47
N GLU A 58 12.13 -24.24 -23.62
CA GLU A 58 12.66 -22.89 -23.71
C GLU A 58 12.94 -22.25 -22.35
N LEU A 59 12.15 -22.59 -21.31
CA LEU A 59 12.21 -21.91 -20.01
C LEU A 59 12.59 -22.81 -18.83
N SER A 60 12.72 -24.13 -18.99
CA SER A 60 12.94 -25.07 -17.88
C SER A 60 11.92 -24.97 -16.75
N CYS A 61 10.67 -24.66 -17.10
CA CYS A 61 9.59 -24.57 -16.13
C CYS A 61 8.37 -25.38 -16.57
N ARG A 62 7.54 -25.75 -15.60
CA ARG A 62 6.23 -26.34 -15.87
C ARG A 62 5.17 -25.27 -15.71
N VAL A 63 4.29 -25.18 -16.69
CA VAL A 63 3.16 -24.25 -16.68
C VAL A 63 1.84 -24.98 -16.79
N GLU A 64 0.77 -24.29 -16.45
CA GLU A 64 -0.59 -24.67 -16.77
C GLU A 64 -1.24 -23.59 -17.64
N VAL A 65 -2.08 -24.01 -18.58
CA VAL A 65 -2.81 -23.07 -19.44
C VAL A 65 -4.03 -22.55 -18.71
N VAL A 66 -4.15 -21.23 -18.58
CA VAL A 66 -5.28 -20.57 -17.92
C VAL A 66 -6.37 -20.30 -18.96
N ARG A 67 -6.04 -19.53 -20.00
CA ARG A 67 -6.97 -19.17 -21.09
C ARG A 67 -6.21 -18.58 -22.29
N PRO A 68 -6.75 -18.63 -23.51
CA PRO A 68 -6.25 -17.83 -24.62
C PRO A 68 -6.43 -16.33 -24.34
N LEU A 69 -5.51 -15.52 -24.88
CA LEU A 69 -5.76 -14.10 -25.13
C LEU A 69 -6.55 -13.95 -26.44
N ALA A 70 -7.25 -12.85 -26.59
CA ALA A 70 -8.05 -12.55 -27.76
C ALA A 70 -7.15 -12.26 -28.98
N GLY A 71 -7.61 -12.72 -30.14
CA GLY A 71 -6.98 -12.43 -31.42
C GLY A 71 -6.01 -13.51 -31.90
N ARG A 72 -5.42 -13.22 -33.05
CA ARG A 72 -4.47 -14.07 -33.78
C ARG A 72 -3.60 -13.14 -34.60
N SER A 73 -2.30 -13.38 -34.63
CA SER A 73 -1.36 -12.59 -35.43
C SER A 73 -0.62 -13.47 -36.43
N THR A 74 0.09 -12.85 -37.37
CA THR A 74 0.89 -13.56 -38.37
C THR A 74 2.36 -13.40 -38.03
N VAL A 75 3.06 -14.50 -37.73
CA VAL A 75 4.51 -14.47 -37.50
C VAL A 75 5.24 -14.19 -38.82
N LYS A 76 4.82 -14.91 -39.87
CA LYS A 76 5.24 -14.76 -41.27
C LYS A 76 4.22 -15.47 -42.16
N PRO A 77 4.23 -15.28 -43.50
CA PRO A 77 3.26 -15.93 -44.38
C PRO A 77 3.17 -17.45 -44.13
N GLY A 78 1.96 -17.94 -43.88
CA GLY A 78 1.68 -19.35 -43.55
C GLY A 78 1.85 -19.75 -42.08
N TYR A 79 2.21 -18.81 -41.19
CA TYR A 79 2.37 -19.05 -39.75
C TYR A 79 1.50 -18.11 -38.95
N ALA A 80 0.68 -18.66 -38.06
CA ALA A 80 -0.19 -17.88 -37.22
C ALA A 80 0.09 -18.10 -35.74
N LEU A 81 0.13 -17.00 -35.00
CA LEU A 81 0.37 -16.98 -33.56
C LEU A 81 -0.94 -16.81 -32.80
N THR A 82 -1.13 -17.64 -31.78
CA THR A 82 -2.10 -17.46 -30.69
C THR A 82 -1.34 -17.38 -29.37
N ALA A 83 -1.72 -16.42 -28.52
CA ALA A 83 -1.08 -16.23 -27.23
C ALA A 83 -1.99 -16.73 -26.11
N HIS A 84 -1.42 -17.42 -25.14
CA HIS A 84 -2.16 -18.04 -24.03
C HIS A 84 -1.57 -17.59 -22.70
N LEU A 85 -2.44 -17.10 -21.82
CA LEU A 85 -2.08 -16.85 -20.44
C LEU A 85 -1.78 -18.18 -19.76
N VAL A 86 -0.58 -18.30 -19.20
CA VAL A 86 -0.15 -19.49 -18.47
C VAL A 86 0.30 -19.12 -17.07
N ARG A 87 0.15 -20.06 -16.13
CA ARG A 87 0.59 -19.90 -14.75
C ARG A 87 1.74 -20.86 -14.46
N LEU A 88 2.75 -20.38 -13.75
CA LEU A 88 3.87 -21.19 -13.28
C LEU A 88 3.38 -22.23 -12.27
N VAL A 89 3.71 -23.50 -12.50
CA VAL A 89 3.42 -24.62 -11.59
C VAL A 89 4.67 -24.99 -10.79
N SER A 90 5.82 -25.07 -11.45
CA SER A 90 7.09 -25.40 -10.82
C SER A 90 8.30 -25.03 -11.68
N GLY A 91 9.45 -24.84 -11.05
CA GLY A 91 10.71 -24.46 -11.70
C GLY A 91 10.88 -22.94 -11.78
N ASP A 92 12.10 -22.51 -12.04
CA ASP A 92 12.45 -21.11 -12.24
C ASP A 92 12.62 -20.86 -13.75
N PRO A 93 11.81 -19.97 -14.37
CA PRO A 93 11.91 -19.71 -15.80
C PRO A 93 13.28 -19.13 -16.20
N ILE A 94 14.03 -19.89 -16.98
CA ILE A 94 15.36 -19.53 -17.49
C ILE A 94 15.34 -19.68 -19.02
N PRO A 95 15.36 -18.58 -19.80
CA PRO A 95 15.36 -18.68 -21.26
C PRO A 95 16.67 -19.25 -21.81
N HIS A 96 16.57 -20.33 -22.59
CA HIS A 96 17.73 -21.03 -23.16
C HIS A 96 18.09 -20.59 -24.57
N GLU A 97 17.12 -20.10 -25.36
CA GLU A 97 17.31 -19.70 -26.76
C GLU A 97 17.47 -18.19 -26.97
N HIS A 98 17.37 -17.42 -25.89
CA HIS A 98 17.32 -15.96 -25.87
C HIS A 98 18.57 -15.40 -25.18
N ASP A 99 19.07 -14.26 -25.64
CA ASP A 99 20.26 -13.63 -25.03
C ASP A 99 19.91 -12.73 -23.83
N ALA A 100 18.63 -12.45 -23.63
CA ALA A 100 18.11 -11.70 -22.51
C ALA A 100 16.69 -12.12 -22.16
N ALA A 101 16.37 -12.06 -20.86
CA ALA A 101 15.08 -12.34 -20.27
C ALA A 101 14.71 -11.21 -19.32
N ARG A 102 13.45 -10.75 -19.33
CA ARG A 102 12.98 -9.72 -18.40
C ARG A 102 11.55 -10.00 -17.95
N TRP A 103 11.31 -9.76 -16.66
CA TRP A 103 9.97 -9.67 -16.10
C TRP A 103 9.48 -8.24 -16.20
N LEU A 104 8.50 -8.00 -17.07
CA LEU A 104 7.97 -6.66 -17.37
C LEU A 104 6.62 -6.47 -16.66
N GLY A 105 6.50 -5.40 -15.88
CA GLY A 105 5.25 -4.88 -15.37
C GLY A 105 4.44 -4.15 -16.45
N PRO A 106 3.20 -3.74 -16.13
CA PRO A 106 2.30 -3.11 -17.10
C PRO A 106 2.87 -1.81 -17.69
N GLU A 107 3.63 -1.03 -16.93
CA GLU A 107 4.26 0.21 -17.38
C GLU A 107 5.58 -0.02 -18.15
N GLU A 108 6.15 -1.23 -18.06
CA GLU A 108 7.40 -1.62 -18.71
C GLU A 108 7.18 -2.25 -20.09
N LEU A 109 5.94 -2.62 -20.44
CA LEU A 109 5.60 -3.24 -21.72
C LEU A 109 6.02 -2.37 -22.92
N ASP A 110 5.98 -1.04 -22.80
CA ASP A 110 6.34 -0.12 -23.88
C ASP A 110 7.85 0.19 -23.95
N GLN A 111 8.64 -0.36 -23.00
CA GLN A 111 10.08 -0.08 -22.88
C GLN A 111 10.94 -1.08 -23.66
N VAL A 112 10.32 -2.05 -24.33
CA VAL A 112 11.01 -3.07 -25.12
C VAL A 112 10.47 -3.15 -26.54
N ASP A 113 11.35 -3.46 -27.49
CA ASP A 113 11.01 -3.58 -28.90
C ASP A 113 10.33 -4.93 -29.20
N TRP A 114 9.04 -5.02 -28.89
CA TRP A 114 8.24 -6.21 -29.21
C TRP A 114 8.20 -6.49 -30.72
N LEU A 115 8.31 -7.76 -31.07
CA LEU A 115 8.13 -8.23 -32.44
C LEU A 115 6.70 -7.93 -32.92
N PRO A 116 6.51 -7.69 -34.24
CA PRO A 116 5.20 -7.35 -34.79
C PRO A 116 4.09 -8.38 -34.49
N ALA A 117 4.46 -9.66 -34.33
CA ALA A 117 3.52 -10.72 -34.04
C ALA A 117 2.95 -10.66 -32.61
N ASP A 118 3.71 -10.14 -31.65
CA ASP A 118 3.35 -10.13 -30.23
C ASP A 118 2.55 -8.88 -29.84
N ARG A 119 2.79 -7.77 -30.55
CA ARG A 119 2.13 -6.48 -30.31
C ARG A 119 0.60 -6.53 -30.17
N PRO A 120 -0.15 -7.30 -30.98
CA PRO A 120 -1.61 -7.37 -30.87
C PRO A 120 -2.14 -7.88 -29.53
N PHE A 121 -1.31 -8.56 -28.73
CA PHE A 121 -1.71 -9.13 -27.44
C PHE A 121 -1.39 -8.21 -26.25
N LEU A 122 -0.63 -7.12 -26.46
CA LEU A 122 -0.11 -6.28 -25.38
C LEU A 122 -1.20 -5.48 -24.66
N ASP A 123 -2.23 -5.03 -25.35
CA ASP A 123 -3.31 -4.25 -24.74
C ASP A 123 -4.11 -5.11 -23.75
N GLU A 124 -4.52 -6.31 -24.15
CA GLU A 124 -5.20 -7.23 -23.24
C GLU A 124 -4.27 -7.68 -22.11
N LEU A 125 -3.01 -7.98 -22.42
CA LEU A 125 -2.03 -8.36 -21.41
C LEU A 125 -1.87 -7.26 -20.36
N ARG A 126 -1.78 -5.99 -20.77
CA ARG A 126 -1.68 -4.87 -19.84
C ARG A 126 -2.85 -4.83 -18.87
N GLU A 127 -4.07 -5.03 -19.37
CA GLU A 127 -5.25 -5.09 -18.50
C GLU A 127 -5.19 -6.27 -17.52
N VAL A 128 -4.70 -7.44 -17.96
CA VAL A 128 -4.47 -8.59 -17.08
C VAL A 128 -3.44 -8.28 -15.99
N LEU A 129 -2.33 -7.63 -16.35
CA LEU A 129 -1.29 -7.26 -15.38
C LEU A 129 -1.81 -6.23 -14.36
N LEU A 130 -2.63 -5.26 -14.81
CA LEU A 130 -3.18 -4.18 -13.98
C LEU A 130 -4.20 -4.63 -12.93
N ASP A 131 -4.75 -5.84 -13.05
CA ASP A 131 -5.69 -6.41 -12.08
C ASP A 131 -5.02 -6.78 -10.76
N GLY A 132 -3.77 -7.27 -10.83
CA GLY A 132 -2.93 -7.53 -9.66
C GLY A 132 -3.56 -8.38 -8.56
N GLN A 133 -3.05 -8.22 -7.35
CA GLN A 133 -3.60 -8.79 -6.13
C GLN A 133 -4.32 -7.71 -5.33
N ARG A 134 -5.62 -7.88 -5.07
CA ARG A 134 -6.33 -7.01 -4.11
C ARG A 134 -5.76 -7.21 -2.71
N LEU A 135 -5.36 -6.11 -2.07
CA LEU A 135 -4.97 -6.09 -0.67
C LEU A 135 -6.23 -6.03 0.20
N ALA A 136 -6.21 -6.75 1.32
CA ALA A 136 -7.27 -6.65 2.33
C ALA A 136 -7.19 -5.31 3.05
N GLY A 137 -8.34 -4.74 3.43
CA GLY A 137 -8.43 -3.43 4.08
C GLY A 137 -8.84 -2.28 3.13
N GLY A 138 -9.04 -1.09 3.70
CA GLY A 138 -9.48 0.12 2.98
C GLY A 138 -11.00 0.27 2.90
N ASN A 139 -11.52 1.34 3.52
CA ASN A 139 -12.96 1.63 3.53
C ASN A 139 -13.46 2.32 2.23
N VAL A 140 -12.54 2.73 1.35
CA VAL A 140 -12.84 3.46 0.11
C VAL A 140 -11.93 2.98 -1.01
N GLY A 141 -12.50 2.41 -2.09
CA GLY A 141 -11.78 2.09 -3.34
C GLY A 141 -10.90 0.83 -3.32
N GLY A 142 -10.29 0.49 -2.18
CA GLY A 142 -9.36 -0.64 -2.04
C GLY A 142 -8.01 -0.40 -2.73
N ALA A 143 -7.01 -1.23 -2.40
CA ALA A 143 -5.67 -1.16 -2.97
C ALA A 143 -5.32 -2.43 -3.74
N VAL A 144 -4.58 -2.29 -4.85
CA VAL A 144 -4.13 -3.42 -5.69
C VAL A 144 -2.61 -3.46 -5.71
N ARG A 145 -2.03 -4.56 -5.24
CA ARG A 145 -0.59 -4.82 -5.34
C ARG A 145 -0.26 -5.46 -6.69
N ILE A 146 0.78 -4.97 -7.36
CA ILE A 146 1.38 -5.61 -8.54
C ILE A 146 2.89 -5.58 -8.30
N GLY A 147 3.50 -6.76 -8.14
CA GLY A 147 4.89 -6.91 -7.73
C GLY A 147 5.22 -6.14 -6.45
N SER A 148 6.13 -5.17 -6.59
CA SER A 148 6.66 -4.32 -5.53
C SER A 148 5.95 -2.96 -5.43
N THR A 149 4.80 -2.79 -6.06
CA THR A 149 4.07 -1.51 -6.11
C THR A 149 2.59 -1.69 -5.80
N VAL A 150 1.93 -0.62 -5.35
CA VAL A 150 0.51 -0.57 -4.98
C VAL A 150 -0.19 0.48 -5.83
N ARG A 151 -1.38 0.14 -6.33
CA ARG A 151 -2.29 1.03 -7.04
C ARG A 151 -3.45 1.41 -6.14
N ARG A 152 -3.73 2.71 -6.02
CA ARG A 152 -4.86 3.25 -5.26
C ARG A 152 -5.64 4.26 -6.10
N SER A 153 -6.90 4.48 -5.74
CA SER A 153 -7.73 5.50 -6.39
C SER A 153 -7.17 6.89 -6.13
N THR A 154 -7.16 7.75 -7.14
CA THR A 154 -6.78 9.16 -7.02
C THR A 154 -7.98 10.04 -6.67
N GLY A 155 -7.69 11.24 -6.16
CA GLY A 155 -8.67 12.31 -5.98
C GLY A 155 -8.05 13.68 -6.19
N SER A 156 -8.82 14.74 -5.91
CA SER A 156 -8.31 16.12 -6.03
C SER A 156 -7.10 16.40 -5.16
N TRP A 157 -6.94 15.66 -4.06
CA TRP A 157 -5.82 15.78 -3.11
C TRP A 157 -4.53 15.12 -3.57
N THR A 158 -4.60 14.20 -4.54
CA THR A 158 -3.46 13.36 -4.94
C THR A 158 -2.21 14.17 -5.31
N PRO A 159 -2.29 15.27 -6.09
CA PRO A 159 -1.10 16.07 -6.40
C PRO A 159 -0.38 16.64 -5.15
N ALA A 160 -1.14 17.09 -4.15
CA ALA A 160 -0.57 17.63 -2.91
C ALA A 160 0.05 16.53 -2.05
N VAL A 161 -0.59 15.36 -1.97
CA VAL A 161 -0.02 14.19 -1.28
C VAL A 161 1.22 13.67 -1.99
N HIS A 162 1.25 13.66 -3.32
CA HIS A 162 2.45 13.28 -4.09
C HIS A 162 3.61 14.24 -3.82
N ALA A 163 3.36 15.56 -3.84
CA ALA A 163 4.38 16.55 -3.49
C ALA A 163 4.94 16.37 -2.07
N LEU A 164 4.08 16.04 -1.09
CA LEU A 164 4.51 15.70 0.27
C LEU A 164 5.39 14.45 0.31
N LEU A 165 4.95 13.37 -0.34
CA LEU A 165 5.69 12.11 -0.34
C LEU A 165 7.04 12.23 -1.06
N ASP A 166 7.10 12.98 -2.15
CA ASP A 166 8.35 13.29 -2.86
C ASP A 166 9.29 14.10 -1.97
N TYR A 167 8.80 15.14 -1.30
CA TYR A 167 9.60 15.91 -0.35
C TYR A 167 10.13 15.05 0.80
N VAL A 168 9.27 14.23 1.41
CA VAL A 168 9.66 13.32 2.49
C VAL A 168 10.68 12.29 2.01
N ALA A 169 10.59 11.82 0.77
CA ALA A 169 11.51 10.86 0.17
C ALA A 169 12.94 11.41 -0.02
N ASP A 170 13.10 12.73 0.00
CA ASP A 170 14.38 13.46 -0.01
C ASP A 170 14.93 13.77 1.41
N THR A 171 14.17 13.42 2.46
CA THR A 171 14.62 13.49 3.86
C THR A 171 15.15 12.14 4.37
N ASP A 172 15.72 12.10 5.58
CA ASP A 172 16.12 10.87 6.26
C ASP A 172 14.94 10.09 6.90
N LEU A 173 13.69 10.45 6.57
CA LEU A 173 12.50 9.74 7.08
C LEU A 173 12.23 8.48 6.26
N GLU A 174 12.55 7.33 6.84
CA GLU A 174 12.23 6.02 6.29
C GLU A 174 10.76 5.63 6.53
N MET A 175 10.35 4.48 5.97
CA MET A 175 9.03 3.84 6.16
C MET A 175 7.86 4.57 5.47
N THR A 176 8.15 5.44 4.50
CA THR A 176 7.16 6.08 3.63
C THR A 176 7.14 5.45 2.24
N PRO A 177 5.97 5.42 1.56
CA PRO A 177 5.90 5.00 0.17
C PRO A 177 6.52 6.08 -0.73
N ARG A 178 7.20 5.66 -1.80
CA ARG A 178 7.66 6.54 -2.88
C ARG A 178 6.61 6.61 -3.99
N VAL A 179 6.41 7.79 -4.55
CA VAL A 179 5.55 8.02 -5.70
C VAL A 179 6.26 7.56 -6.98
N LEU A 180 5.55 6.80 -7.81
CA LEU A 180 6.03 6.32 -9.10
C LEU A 180 5.17 6.83 -10.27
N GLY A 181 4.23 7.73 -9.99
CA GLY A 181 3.34 8.35 -10.97
C GLY A 181 1.93 7.75 -10.98
N LEU A 182 1.32 7.72 -12.16
CA LEU A 182 -0.02 7.20 -12.39
C LEU A 182 0.03 6.04 -13.40
N ASP A 183 -0.85 5.05 -13.23
CA ASP A 183 -1.04 3.99 -14.24
C ASP A 183 -2.02 4.42 -15.35
N SER A 184 -2.18 3.57 -16.37
CA SER A 184 -3.09 3.84 -17.50
C SER A 184 -4.58 3.88 -17.13
N ARG A 185 -4.95 3.38 -15.94
CA ARG A 185 -6.30 3.48 -15.37
C ARG A 185 -6.47 4.73 -14.51
N GLY A 186 -5.46 5.60 -14.45
CA GLY A 186 -5.46 6.81 -13.64
C GLY A 186 -5.33 6.56 -12.13
N ARG A 187 -4.87 5.37 -11.72
CA ARG A 187 -4.59 5.07 -10.30
C ARG A 187 -3.19 5.57 -9.95
N GLU A 188 -2.99 6.05 -8.73
CA GLU A 188 -1.65 6.35 -8.26
C GLU A 188 -0.84 5.07 -8.10
N VAL A 189 0.46 5.14 -8.39
CA VAL A 189 1.41 4.04 -8.23
C VAL A 189 2.41 4.40 -7.14
N LEU A 190 2.41 3.63 -6.07
CA LEU A 190 3.29 3.81 -4.91
C LEU A 190 4.15 2.57 -4.70
N THR A 191 5.33 2.69 -4.07
CA THR A 191 6.09 1.51 -3.62
C THR A 191 5.32 0.74 -2.54
N TYR A 192 5.34 -0.59 -2.63
CA TYR A 192 4.79 -1.47 -1.60
C TYR A 192 5.71 -1.53 -0.38
N LEU A 193 5.14 -1.35 0.81
CA LEU A 193 5.83 -1.47 2.09
C LEU A 193 5.53 -2.86 2.69
N PRO A 194 6.47 -3.82 2.67
CA PRO A 194 6.21 -5.18 3.14
C PRO A 194 6.10 -5.23 4.67
N GLY A 195 5.02 -5.82 5.16
CA GLY A 195 4.84 -6.10 6.58
C GLY A 195 3.42 -6.54 6.90
N ARG A 196 3.21 -6.92 8.16
CA ARG A 196 1.92 -7.31 8.73
C ARG A 196 1.13 -6.06 9.10
N VAL A 197 -0.13 -5.96 8.68
CA VAL A 197 -1.05 -4.90 9.13
C VAL A 197 -1.72 -5.35 10.43
N ILE A 198 -1.99 -4.40 11.33
CA ILE A 198 -2.66 -4.67 12.60
C ILE A 198 -4.17 -4.67 12.39
N ASP A 199 -4.83 -5.79 12.71
CA ASP A 199 -6.29 -5.88 12.74
C ASP A 199 -6.80 -5.44 14.11
N GLU A 200 -7.21 -4.18 14.22
CA GLU A 200 -7.72 -3.58 15.47
C GLU A 200 -8.99 -4.26 16.02
N SER A 201 -9.68 -5.09 15.23
CA SER A 201 -10.82 -5.88 15.69
C SER A 201 -10.39 -7.16 16.41
N ALA A 202 -9.18 -7.65 16.15
CA ALA A 202 -8.65 -8.92 16.64
C ALA A 202 -7.53 -8.73 17.67
N GLU A 203 -6.74 -7.66 17.57
CA GLU A 203 -5.58 -7.42 18.44
C GLU A 203 -5.39 -5.94 18.78
N THR A 204 -4.64 -5.67 19.85
CA THR A 204 -4.16 -4.33 20.21
C THR A 204 -2.69 -4.22 19.84
N ALA A 205 -2.29 -3.07 19.28
CA ALA A 205 -0.89 -2.79 18.99
C ALA A 205 0.00 -2.95 20.25
N SER A 206 1.08 -3.72 20.09
CA SER A 206 2.03 -3.98 21.16
C SER A 206 2.70 -2.69 21.67
N GLU A 207 3.22 -2.75 22.90
CA GLU A 207 3.94 -1.61 23.49
C GLU A 207 5.17 -1.20 22.67
N SER A 208 5.91 -2.17 22.09
CA SER A 208 7.07 -1.84 21.26
C SER A 208 6.66 -1.12 19.97
N LEU A 209 5.57 -1.54 19.34
CA LEU A 209 5.06 -0.87 18.14
C LEU A 209 4.53 0.53 18.45
N LEU A 210 3.85 0.72 19.58
CA LEU A 210 3.43 2.05 20.05
C LEU A 210 4.63 3.00 20.19
N VAL A 211 5.70 2.53 20.83
CA VAL A 211 6.92 3.31 21.04
C VAL A 211 7.55 3.71 19.70
N GLU A 212 7.72 2.76 18.78
CA GLU A 212 8.27 3.03 17.44
C GLU A 212 7.39 4.02 16.66
N ALA A 213 6.06 3.84 16.70
CA ALA A 213 5.10 4.70 16.02
C ALA A 213 5.16 6.15 16.53
N MET A 214 5.24 6.38 17.83
CA MET A 214 5.29 7.75 18.39
C MET A 214 6.62 8.44 18.10
N ARG A 215 7.73 7.69 18.13
CA ARG A 215 9.05 8.20 17.72
C ARG A 215 9.07 8.55 16.23
N TRP A 216 8.47 7.70 15.40
CA TRP A 216 8.34 7.94 13.97
C TRP A 216 7.47 9.18 13.70
N LEU A 217 6.32 9.32 14.36
CA LEU A 217 5.44 10.48 14.19
C LEU A 217 6.14 11.79 14.57
N ARG A 218 6.95 11.81 15.64
CA ARG A 218 7.81 12.97 15.95
C ARG A 218 8.75 13.26 14.78
N ARG A 219 9.50 12.26 14.31
CA ARG A 219 10.46 12.43 13.21
C ARG A 219 9.77 12.92 11.94
N TYR A 220 8.59 12.42 11.63
CA TYR A 220 7.77 12.88 10.52
C TYR A 220 7.45 14.37 10.66
N HIS A 221 6.82 14.77 11.76
CA HIS A 221 6.48 16.18 12.00
C HIS A 221 7.70 17.11 11.97
N ASP A 222 8.85 16.64 12.45
CA ASP A 222 10.10 17.41 12.41
C ASP A 222 10.66 17.51 10.98
N SER A 223 10.50 16.46 10.16
CA SER A 223 11.00 16.43 8.78
C SER A 223 10.20 17.32 7.83
N VAL A 224 8.89 17.49 8.09
CA VAL A 224 7.98 18.29 7.27
C VAL A 224 7.72 19.70 7.82
N ALA A 225 8.47 20.13 8.84
CA ALA A 225 8.27 21.43 9.48
C ALA A 225 8.43 22.62 8.52
N ASP A 226 9.31 22.50 7.52
CA ASP A 226 9.57 23.53 6.51
C ASP A 226 8.85 23.27 5.17
N PHE A 227 8.02 22.22 5.10
CA PHE A 227 7.27 21.91 3.89
C PHE A 227 5.96 22.69 3.87
N ASP A 228 5.77 23.48 2.81
CA ASP A 228 4.52 24.20 2.53
C ASP A 228 4.00 23.84 1.14
N HIS A 229 2.69 23.64 1.04
CA HIS A 229 2.02 23.36 -0.22
C HIS A 229 0.54 23.80 -0.16
N PRO A 230 0.05 24.55 -1.17
CA PRO A 230 -1.27 25.19 -1.13
C PRO A 230 -2.46 24.23 -1.26
N GLY A 231 -2.20 22.95 -1.55
CA GLY A 231 -3.21 21.92 -1.76
C GLY A 231 -3.70 21.86 -3.21
N PRO A 232 -4.97 21.48 -3.46
CA PRO A 232 -5.98 21.20 -2.45
C PRO A 232 -5.66 19.94 -1.65
N TRP A 233 -5.84 20.01 -0.34
CA TRP A 233 -5.80 18.83 0.54
C TRP A 233 -7.20 18.20 0.58
N ARG A 234 -7.30 16.90 0.90
CA ARG A 234 -8.61 16.23 0.97
C ARG A 234 -9.53 16.91 2.00
N ASN A 235 -8.94 17.44 3.06
CA ASN A 235 -9.63 18.21 4.10
C ASN A 235 -9.25 19.70 4.00
N ALA A 236 -9.47 20.33 2.84
CA ALA A 236 -9.12 21.74 2.59
C ALA A 236 -9.76 22.77 3.56
N SER A 237 -10.78 22.36 4.34
CA SER A 237 -11.36 23.20 5.40
C SER A 237 -10.45 23.37 6.61
N ARG A 238 -9.40 22.54 6.75
CA ARG A 238 -8.38 22.67 7.78
C ARG A 238 -7.27 23.58 7.27
N GLN A 239 -7.36 24.85 7.65
CA GLN A 239 -6.21 25.75 7.66
C GLN A 239 -5.89 25.98 9.14
N SER A 240 -4.67 25.66 9.54
CA SER A 240 -4.18 25.98 10.87
C SER A 240 -3.32 27.23 10.75
N ASP A 241 -3.83 28.35 11.23
CA ASP A 241 -3.08 29.59 11.43
C ASP A 241 -2.22 29.52 12.73
N ALA A 242 -2.13 28.34 13.36
CA ALA A 242 -1.41 28.19 14.61
C ALA A 242 0.11 28.29 14.41
N GLU A 243 0.81 28.90 15.37
CA GLU A 243 2.27 29.01 15.35
C GLU A 243 2.98 27.64 15.37
N ASP A 244 2.30 26.57 15.81
CA ASP A 244 2.79 25.18 15.82
C ASP A 244 2.22 24.31 14.68
N SER A 245 1.69 24.96 13.63
CA SER A 245 1.15 24.30 12.45
C SER A 245 2.20 23.38 11.80
N VAL A 246 1.77 22.19 11.44
CA VAL A 246 2.58 21.19 10.73
C VAL A 246 1.69 20.45 9.74
N LEU A 247 2.31 19.84 8.73
CA LEU A 247 1.59 18.96 7.84
C LEU A 247 1.34 17.60 8.52
N CYS A 248 0.12 17.43 9.02
CA CYS A 248 -0.33 16.23 9.72
C CYS A 248 -0.68 15.10 8.75
N HIS A 249 -0.58 13.86 9.22
CA HIS A 249 -1.09 12.68 8.52
C HIS A 249 -2.63 12.59 8.62
N HIS A 250 -3.20 13.06 9.73
CA HIS A 250 -4.63 13.07 10.10
C HIS A 250 -5.31 11.71 10.21
N ASP A 251 -4.60 10.61 9.94
CA ASP A 251 -5.10 9.23 9.96
C ASP A 251 -4.04 8.24 10.46
N PHE A 252 -3.17 8.68 11.37
CA PHE A 252 -2.08 7.86 11.90
C PHE A 252 -2.59 6.86 12.96
N ALA A 253 -2.87 5.62 12.53
CA ALA A 253 -3.48 4.56 13.34
C ALA A 253 -2.83 3.19 13.08
N PRO A 254 -3.01 2.19 13.97
CA PRO A 254 -2.41 0.86 13.80
C PRO A 254 -2.78 0.14 12.49
N TYR A 255 -3.98 0.35 11.97
CA TYR A 255 -4.42 -0.23 10.69
C TYR A 255 -3.78 0.42 9.46
N ASN A 256 -3.13 1.58 9.64
CA ASN A 256 -2.43 2.33 8.60
C ASN A 256 -0.90 2.18 8.67
N VAL A 257 -0.42 1.16 9.41
CA VAL A 257 0.99 0.83 9.48
C VAL A 257 1.28 -0.63 9.13
N ALA A 258 2.49 -0.88 8.66
CA ALA A 258 3.06 -2.21 8.50
C ALA A 258 4.05 -2.48 9.64
N ALA A 259 3.95 -3.67 10.22
CA ALA A 259 4.81 -4.14 11.31
C ALA A 259 5.57 -5.41 10.92
N SER A 260 6.75 -5.59 11.52
CA SER A 260 7.50 -6.84 11.51
C SER A 260 7.63 -7.36 12.94
N THR A 261 7.36 -8.64 13.15
CA THR A 261 7.39 -9.27 14.48
C THR A 261 8.68 -10.08 14.65
N SER A 262 9.39 -9.83 15.75
CA SER A 262 10.61 -10.54 16.12
C SER A 262 10.59 -10.95 17.59
N ALA A 263 11.61 -11.68 18.05
CA ALA A 263 11.76 -12.02 19.48
C ALA A 263 11.95 -10.78 20.37
N GLU A 264 12.41 -9.66 19.82
CA GLU A 264 12.62 -8.39 20.52
C GLU A 264 11.34 -7.53 20.61
N GLY A 265 10.27 -7.96 19.94
CA GLY A 265 9.01 -7.24 19.80
C GLY A 265 8.68 -6.87 18.36
N ASP A 266 7.55 -6.19 18.19
CA ASP A 266 7.13 -5.63 16.91
C ASP A 266 7.92 -4.35 16.58
N ARG A 267 8.28 -4.21 15.31
CA ARG A 267 8.94 -3.04 14.72
C ARG A 267 8.06 -2.42 13.66
N LEU A 268 8.03 -1.08 13.60
CA LEU A 268 7.41 -0.34 12.51
C LEU A 268 8.27 -0.48 11.25
N VAL A 269 7.65 -0.84 10.12
CA VAL A 269 8.33 -0.98 8.83
C VAL A 269 7.66 -0.21 7.69
N GLY A 270 6.48 0.38 7.92
CA GLY A 270 5.79 1.20 6.93
C GLY A 270 4.64 2.00 7.50
N VAL A 271 4.39 3.18 6.93
CA VAL A 271 3.24 4.05 7.21
C VAL A 271 2.58 4.42 5.88
N PHE A 272 1.28 4.19 5.77
CA PHE A 272 0.53 4.36 4.53
C PHE A 272 -0.85 5.01 4.78
N ASP A 273 -1.60 5.20 3.69
CA ASP A 273 -2.89 5.90 3.66
C ASP A 273 -2.82 7.40 3.91
N TRP A 274 -2.02 8.08 3.09
CA TRP A 274 -1.74 9.51 3.16
C TRP A 274 -2.86 10.41 2.62
N ASP A 275 -4.00 9.85 2.21
CA ASP A 275 -5.09 10.61 1.59
C ASP A 275 -5.64 11.74 2.47
N MET A 276 -5.51 11.57 3.79
CA MET A 276 -6.01 12.50 4.78
C MET A 276 -5.00 13.59 5.16
N ALA A 277 -3.75 13.48 4.67
CA ALA A 277 -2.69 14.42 4.99
C ALA A 277 -3.06 15.85 4.62
N GLY A 278 -2.54 16.80 5.41
CA GLY A 278 -2.76 18.21 5.21
C GLY A 278 -2.47 19.05 6.46
N PRO A 279 -2.66 20.37 6.39
CA PRO A 279 -2.37 21.28 7.49
C PRO A 279 -3.14 20.92 8.76
N GLY A 280 -2.50 21.14 9.91
CA GLY A 280 -3.06 20.89 11.22
C GLY A 280 -2.07 21.27 12.31
N SER A 281 -2.27 20.75 13.52
CA SER A 281 -1.30 20.85 14.62
C SER A 281 -0.80 19.47 15.04
N ARG A 282 0.39 19.43 15.65
CA ARG A 282 0.96 18.21 16.23
C ARG A 282 0.00 17.53 17.21
N LEU A 283 -0.77 18.33 17.96
CA LEU A 283 -1.74 17.84 18.94
C LEU A 283 -2.94 17.16 18.28
N GLU A 284 -3.38 17.60 17.10
CA GLU A 284 -4.48 16.96 16.38
C GLU A 284 -4.11 15.56 15.89
N ASP A 285 -2.88 15.37 15.40
CA ASP A 285 -2.38 14.05 15.00
C ASP A 285 -2.20 13.14 16.21
N LEU A 286 -1.67 13.66 17.32
CA LEU A 286 -1.55 12.90 18.57
C LEU A 286 -2.90 12.56 19.18
N ALA A 287 -3.89 13.44 19.11
CA ALA A 287 -5.24 13.20 19.59
C ALA A 287 -5.93 12.09 18.77
N PHE A 288 -5.81 12.13 17.44
CA PHE A 288 -6.31 11.05 16.59
C PHE A 288 -5.54 9.75 16.81
N ALA A 289 -4.22 9.82 16.97
CA ALA A 289 -3.41 8.66 17.29
C ALA A 289 -3.85 8.06 18.63
N ALA A 290 -4.10 8.86 19.67
CA ALA A 290 -4.50 8.36 20.99
C ALA A 290 -5.83 7.59 20.94
N TRP A 291 -6.78 8.02 20.12
CA TRP A 291 -8.04 7.30 19.92
C TRP A 291 -7.83 5.85 19.47
N ASN A 292 -6.84 5.61 18.61
CA ASN A 292 -6.60 4.31 17.96
C ASN A 292 -5.50 3.49 18.65
N TRP A 293 -4.40 4.14 19.06
CA TRP A 293 -3.23 3.51 19.67
C TRP A 293 -3.39 3.25 21.18
N VAL A 294 -4.25 3.98 21.89
CA VAL A 294 -4.63 3.72 23.31
C VAL A 294 -5.99 2.98 23.41
N PRO A 295 -6.45 2.42 22.29
CA PRO A 295 -7.87 2.20 21.95
C PRO A 295 -8.90 2.90 22.86
N LEU A 296 -8.92 4.24 22.90
CA LEU A 296 -9.86 4.99 23.76
C LEU A 296 -11.34 4.76 23.40
N HIS A 297 -11.59 4.33 22.17
CA HIS A 297 -12.90 3.90 21.68
C HIS A 297 -13.43 2.63 22.37
N GLN A 298 -12.55 1.88 23.05
CA GLN A 298 -12.90 0.68 23.82
C GLN A 298 -12.94 1.00 25.32
N PRO A 299 -13.71 0.25 26.13
CA PRO A 299 -13.81 0.44 27.58
C PRO A 299 -12.57 -0.08 28.34
N VAL A 300 -11.37 0.32 27.91
CA VAL A 300 -10.11 0.03 28.63
C VAL A 300 -10.09 0.67 30.03
N PRO A 301 -9.51 0.02 31.05
CA PRO A 301 -9.37 0.60 32.39
C PRO A 301 -8.64 1.95 32.37
N ALA A 302 -9.06 2.89 33.22
CA ALA A 302 -8.52 4.26 33.21
C ALA A 302 -6.99 4.31 33.47
N VAL A 303 -6.50 3.47 34.37
CA VAL A 303 -5.06 3.32 34.63
C VAL A 303 -4.32 2.87 33.37
N HIS A 304 -4.82 1.87 32.66
CA HIS A 304 -4.21 1.39 31.42
C HIS A 304 -4.20 2.47 30.33
N ALA A 305 -5.30 3.22 30.18
CA ALA A 305 -5.36 4.34 29.24
C ALA A 305 -4.34 5.44 29.60
N ALA A 306 -4.25 5.79 30.89
CA ALA A 306 -3.27 6.76 31.40
C ALA A 306 -1.82 6.29 31.17
N ASP A 307 -1.53 5.02 31.40
CA ASP A 307 -0.23 4.38 31.13
C ASP A 307 0.20 4.58 29.67
N ARG A 308 -0.66 4.20 28.72
CA ARG A 308 -0.34 4.31 27.29
C ARG A 308 -0.30 5.76 26.80
N LEU A 309 -1.19 6.64 27.28
CA LEU A 309 -1.13 8.09 26.98
C LEU A 309 0.18 8.71 27.49
N GLY A 310 0.60 8.35 28.71
CA GLY A 310 1.88 8.77 29.28
C GLY A 310 3.05 8.28 28.43
N ARG A 311 3.01 7.02 27.98
CA ARG A 311 4.01 6.47 27.06
C ARG A 311 4.04 7.23 25.74
N MET A 312 2.88 7.50 25.14
CA MET A 312 2.79 8.25 23.88
C MET A 312 3.44 9.63 24.00
N ALA A 313 3.06 10.40 25.01
CA ALA A 313 3.61 11.73 25.27
C ALA A 313 5.12 11.68 25.49
N GLN A 314 5.61 10.70 26.27
CA GLN A 314 7.03 10.51 26.52
C GLN A 314 7.83 10.20 25.25
N GLU A 315 7.37 9.23 24.45
CA GLU A 315 8.13 8.77 23.27
C GLU A 315 8.06 9.78 22.12
N TYR A 316 6.92 10.47 21.97
CA TYR A 316 6.81 11.61 21.06
C TYR A 316 7.71 12.76 21.52
N GLY A 317 7.69 13.12 22.80
CA GLY A 317 8.55 14.16 23.37
C GLY A 317 8.05 15.58 23.06
N ARG A 318 8.98 16.52 22.77
CA ARG A 318 8.69 17.95 22.50
C ARG A 318 7.92 18.68 23.62
N GLY A 319 7.97 18.17 24.85
CA GLY A 319 7.25 18.74 25.99
C GLY A 319 5.73 18.55 25.94
N VAL A 320 5.23 17.68 25.06
CA VAL A 320 3.79 17.38 24.99
C VAL A 320 3.34 16.67 26.29
N ASP A 321 2.22 17.12 26.83
CA ASP A 321 1.59 16.50 28.00
C ASP A 321 0.50 15.50 27.58
N ALA A 322 0.49 14.33 28.20
CA ALA A 322 -0.55 13.31 28.00
C ALA A 322 -1.97 13.83 28.26
N ARG A 323 -2.12 14.80 29.17
CA ARG A 323 -3.40 15.47 29.49
C ARG A 323 -3.88 16.31 28.32
N ASP A 324 -2.98 16.97 27.60
CA ASP A 324 -3.33 17.79 26.45
C ASP A 324 -3.70 16.90 25.27
N ILE A 325 -2.99 15.78 25.07
CA ILE A 325 -3.39 14.76 24.09
C ILE A 325 -4.81 14.28 24.37
N LEU A 326 -5.11 13.88 25.62
CA LEU A 326 -6.44 13.39 26.01
C LEU A 326 -7.53 14.45 25.81
N ARG A 327 -7.26 15.71 26.20
CA ARG A 327 -8.20 16.83 25.99
C ARG A 327 -8.46 17.10 24.51
N GLY A 328 -7.46 16.88 23.66
CA GLY A 328 -7.58 17.04 22.21
C GLY A 328 -8.43 15.96 21.52
N VAL A 329 -8.59 14.77 22.13
CA VAL A 329 -9.32 13.65 21.49
C VAL A 329 -10.77 14.01 21.18
N VAL A 330 -11.49 14.58 22.15
CA VAL A 330 -12.92 14.88 21.97
C VAL A 330 -13.19 15.85 20.82
N PRO A 331 -12.62 17.08 20.81
CA PRO A 331 -12.86 18.02 19.72
C PRO A 331 -12.39 17.47 18.37
N ARG A 332 -11.25 16.75 18.35
CA ARG A 332 -10.71 16.16 17.11
C ARG A 332 -11.66 15.13 16.49
N LEU A 333 -12.39 14.37 17.29
CA LEU A 333 -13.33 13.38 16.79
C LEU A 333 -14.72 13.93 16.51
N GLU A 334 -15.16 14.96 17.22
CA GLU A 334 -16.36 15.72 16.83
C GLU A 334 -16.21 16.28 15.41
N GLU A 335 -15.06 16.85 15.10
CA GLU A 335 -14.77 17.33 13.76
C GLU A 335 -14.77 16.20 12.71
N SER A 336 -14.18 15.04 13.02
CA SER A 336 -14.24 13.86 12.15
C SER A 336 -15.69 13.41 11.91
N ILE A 337 -16.51 13.37 12.96
CA ILE A 337 -17.93 12.99 12.91
C ILE A 337 -18.70 13.95 12.00
N ASP A 338 -18.52 15.26 12.20
CA ASP A 338 -19.22 16.29 11.43
C ASP A 338 -18.82 16.28 9.96
N ARG A 339 -17.53 16.03 9.68
CA ARG A 339 -17.02 15.87 8.33
C ARG A 339 -17.62 14.66 7.62
N ILE A 340 -17.63 13.49 8.26
CA ILE A 340 -18.24 12.28 7.70
C ILE A 340 -19.73 12.53 7.44
N ALA A 341 -20.46 13.08 8.42
CA ALA A 341 -21.88 13.39 8.28
C ALA A 341 -22.16 14.38 7.14
N THR A 342 -21.31 15.39 6.98
CA THR A 342 -21.43 16.39 5.91
C THR A 342 -21.15 15.77 4.55
N GLY A 343 -20.08 14.98 4.42
CA GLY A 343 -19.74 14.29 3.18
C GLY A 343 -20.83 13.28 2.76
N GLN A 344 -21.41 12.54 3.71
CA GLN A 344 -22.54 11.66 3.44
C GLN A 344 -23.77 12.43 2.93
N ARG A 345 -24.11 13.57 3.54
CA ARG A 345 -25.20 14.45 3.05
C ARG A 345 -24.92 15.03 1.67
N ALA A 346 -23.66 15.29 1.34
CA ALA A 346 -23.22 15.79 0.04
C ALA A 346 -23.10 14.69 -1.03
N GLY A 347 -23.30 13.42 -0.67
CA GLY A 347 -23.21 12.30 -1.60
C GLY A 347 -21.79 11.85 -1.95
N ASP A 348 -20.79 12.19 -1.11
CA ASP A 348 -19.42 11.73 -1.29
C ASP A 348 -19.35 10.20 -1.21
N ALA A 349 -18.92 9.55 -2.29
CA ALA A 349 -18.91 8.09 -2.38
C ALA A 349 -18.01 7.42 -1.33
N GLY A 350 -16.90 8.07 -0.93
CA GLY A 350 -16.03 7.57 0.13
C GLY A 350 -16.69 7.62 1.50
N MET A 351 -17.31 8.75 1.84
CA MET A 351 -18.01 8.91 3.12
C MET A 351 -19.28 8.05 3.20
N LEU A 352 -19.96 7.80 2.06
CA LEU A 352 -21.08 6.87 1.98
C LEU A 352 -20.67 5.42 2.23
N ASN A 353 -19.47 5.00 1.81
CA ASN A 353 -18.99 3.66 2.13
C ASN A 353 -18.80 3.46 3.64
N LEU A 354 -18.41 4.49 4.38
CA LEU A 354 -18.29 4.43 5.85
C LEU A 354 -19.66 4.21 6.54
N ALA A 355 -20.78 4.60 5.91
CA ALA A 355 -22.11 4.33 6.46
C ALA A 355 -22.39 2.82 6.57
N ARG A 356 -21.78 1.98 5.72
CA ARG A 356 -21.94 0.52 5.74
C ARG A 356 -21.39 -0.12 7.02
N VAL A 357 -20.41 0.53 7.66
CA VAL A 357 -19.84 0.12 8.95
C VAL A 357 -20.40 0.92 10.12
N GLY A 358 -21.45 1.71 9.88
CA GLY A 358 -22.20 2.45 10.91
C GLY A 358 -21.65 3.82 11.26
N GLU A 359 -20.76 4.40 10.46
CA GLU A 359 -20.25 5.75 10.69
C GLU A 359 -21.21 6.84 10.17
N PRO A 360 -21.26 8.01 10.82
CA PRO A 360 -20.45 8.43 11.97
C PRO A 360 -21.06 8.06 13.34
N ASP A 361 -22.22 7.41 13.36
CA ASP A 361 -22.96 7.11 14.60
C ASP A 361 -22.20 6.15 15.52
N ARG A 362 -21.41 5.22 14.95
CA ARG A 362 -20.52 4.34 15.70
C ARG A 362 -19.47 5.14 16.47
N THR A 363 -18.71 6.00 15.78
CA THR A 363 -17.73 6.88 16.45
C THR A 363 -18.40 7.77 17.49
N ARG A 364 -19.59 8.33 17.20
CA ARG A 364 -20.34 9.16 18.16
C ARG A 364 -20.65 8.42 19.46
N ARG A 365 -21.15 7.17 19.38
CA ARG A 365 -21.43 6.36 20.57
C ARG A 365 -20.18 6.08 21.40
N HIS A 366 -19.06 5.73 20.77
CA HIS A 366 -17.80 5.51 21.48
C HIS A 366 -17.26 6.81 22.10
N LEU A 367 -17.45 7.95 21.44
CA LEU A 367 -17.03 9.25 21.94
C LEU A 367 -17.82 9.65 23.19
N ASP A 368 -19.14 9.40 23.21
CA ASP A 368 -19.97 9.64 24.39
C ASP A 368 -19.55 8.76 25.58
N GLN A 369 -19.16 7.51 25.33
CA GLN A 369 -18.60 6.63 26.36
C GLN A 369 -17.25 7.15 26.88
N LEU A 370 -16.37 7.61 26.00
CA LEU A 370 -15.09 8.20 26.38
C LEU A 370 -15.30 9.43 27.26
N ARG A 371 -16.26 10.32 26.94
CA ARG A 371 -16.57 11.52 27.74
C ARG A 371 -16.82 11.20 29.21
N GLY A 372 -17.56 10.12 29.49
CA GLY A 372 -17.80 9.67 30.87
C GLY A 372 -16.54 9.19 31.60
N ARG A 373 -15.52 8.75 30.86
CA ARG A 373 -14.27 8.17 31.40
C ARG A 373 -13.11 9.17 31.48
N VAL A 374 -13.17 10.28 30.75
CA VAL A 374 -12.12 11.32 30.74
C VAL A 374 -11.70 11.78 32.15
N PRO A 375 -12.61 12.08 33.10
CA PRO A 375 -12.21 12.50 34.45
C PRO A 375 -11.39 11.46 35.20
N GLU A 376 -11.72 10.18 35.06
CA GLU A 376 -11.01 9.07 35.71
C GLU A 376 -9.62 8.86 35.10
N ILE A 377 -9.50 8.97 33.77
CA ILE A 377 -8.22 8.87 33.06
C ILE A 377 -7.32 10.06 33.44
N LEU A 378 -7.85 11.28 33.51
CA LEU A 378 -7.12 12.47 33.94
C LEU A 378 -6.61 12.33 35.37
N SER A 379 -7.47 11.88 36.30
CA SER A 379 -7.08 11.61 37.70
C SER A 379 -5.96 10.56 37.79
N SER A 380 -6.02 9.53 36.94
CA SER A 380 -4.96 8.50 36.85
C SER A 380 -3.64 9.07 36.32
N LEU A 381 -3.68 9.97 35.33
CA LEU A 381 -2.49 10.69 34.83
C LEU A 381 -1.88 11.59 35.91
N GLU A 382 -2.70 12.31 36.67
CA GLU A 382 -2.27 13.21 37.74
C GLU A 382 -1.63 12.45 38.91
N SER A 383 -2.25 11.35 39.34
CA SER A 383 -1.72 10.48 40.40
C SER A 383 -0.33 9.93 40.03
N ARG A 384 -0.13 9.58 38.75
CA ARG A 384 1.15 9.11 38.22
C ARG A 384 2.22 10.21 38.16
N ALA A 385 1.82 11.46 37.88
CA ALA A 385 2.76 12.59 37.89
C ALA A 385 3.24 12.95 39.31
N ALA A 386 2.42 12.65 40.33
CA ALA A 386 2.71 12.91 41.74
C ALA A 386 3.61 11.86 42.40
N ASP A 387 3.82 10.68 41.79
CA ASP A 387 4.61 9.58 42.37
C ASP A 387 5.76 9.13 41.43
N PRO A 388 6.94 9.78 41.47
CA PRO A 388 8.03 9.53 40.51
C PRO A 388 8.84 8.25 40.75
N VAL A 389 8.47 7.41 41.71
CA VAL A 389 9.33 6.33 42.23
C VAL A 389 9.33 5.09 41.33
N GLU A 390 10.54 4.67 40.96
CA GLU A 390 10.96 3.46 40.22
C GLU A 390 10.75 3.41 38.70
N ARG A 391 11.70 4.01 37.97
CA ARG A 391 12.17 3.46 36.69
C ARG A 391 13.62 3.01 36.84
N THR A 392 13.83 1.75 37.15
CA THR A 392 15.16 1.12 37.17
C THR A 392 15.67 0.99 35.73
N PRO A 393 16.85 1.52 35.38
CA PRO A 393 17.47 1.22 34.08
C PRO A 393 17.90 -0.25 34.05
N PRO A 394 17.93 -0.91 32.88
CA PRO A 394 18.41 -2.28 32.77
C PRO A 394 19.86 -2.32 33.26
N THR A 395 20.12 -3.21 34.21
CA THR A 395 21.45 -3.50 34.72
C THR A 395 22.37 -3.92 33.58
N GLU A 396 23.39 -3.11 33.31
CA GLU A 396 24.59 -3.54 32.61
C GLU A 396 25.25 -4.68 33.40
N GLY A 397 25.03 -5.91 32.94
CA GLY A 397 25.77 -7.08 33.41
C GLY A 397 27.18 -7.05 32.84
N SER A 398 28.12 -6.46 33.58
CA SER A 398 29.54 -6.79 33.45
C SER A 398 29.81 -8.16 34.07
N LYS A 399 30.14 -9.14 33.24
CA LYS A 399 31.32 -10.01 33.39
C LYS A 399 31.57 -10.84 32.14
#